data_AF-A0A940UUW7-F1
#
_entry.id   AF-A0A940UUW7-F1
#
_cell.length_a   1.000
_cell.length_b   1.000
_cell.length_c   1.000
_cell.angle_alpha   90.00
_cell.angle_beta   90.00
_cell.angle_gamma   90.00
#
_symmetry.space_group_name_H-M   'P 1'
#
loop_
_entity.id
_entity.type
_entity.pdbx_description
1 polymer ?
#
loop_
_entity_poly.entity_id
_entity_poly.type
_entity_poly.pdbx_seq_one_letter_code
_entity_poly.pdbx_strand_id
1 'polypeptide(L)' 'MEMVENRFELVHLAARRSKQLIKGAKPLTKSTNREIVTSLREIAEKHVYFEKKESLETKEKEIPIQLSTFTP' A
#
# COMPACT_ATOMS: atom_id res chain seq x y z
N MET A 1 10.21 -10.71 7.51
CA MET A 1 9.24 -10.82 6.39
C MET A 1 8.15 -9.78 6.62
N GLU A 2 8.55 -8.51 6.77
CA GLU A 2 7.79 -7.50 7.56
C GLU A 2 7.57 -6.18 6.80
N MET A 3 7.86 -6.12 5.51
CA MET A 3 7.75 -4.85 4.77
C MET A 3 6.29 -4.42 4.50
N VAL A 4 5.33 -5.34 4.59
CA VAL A 4 3.90 -5.03 4.42
C VAL A 4 3.16 -5.59 5.63
N GLU A 5 2.58 -4.70 6.42
CA GLU A 5 1.81 -5.03 7.62
C GLU A 5 0.60 -5.91 7.28
N ASN A 6 0.02 -5.71 6.09
CA ASN A 6 -1.12 -6.46 5.57
C ASN A 6 -0.73 -7.42 4.43
N ARG A 7 -0.91 -8.73 4.67
CA ARG A 7 -0.59 -9.78 3.68
C ARG A 7 -1.47 -9.70 2.43
N PHE A 8 -2.71 -9.20 2.53
CA PHE A 8 -3.59 -9.03 1.38
C PHE A 8 -3.11 -7.91 0.47
N GLU A 9 -2.64 -6.80 1.05
CA GLU A 9 -2.07 -5.69 0.30
C GLU A 9 -0.82 -6.11 -0.48
N LEU A 10 0.05 -6.91 0.14
CA LEU A 10 1.22 -7.47 -0.53
C LEU A 10 0.83 -8.27 -1.78
N VAL A 11 -0.18 -9.14 -1.68
CA VAL A 11 -0.67 -9.93 -2.81
C VAL A 11 -1.22 -9.04 -3.92
N HIS A 12 -2.02 -8.02 -3.56
CA HIS A 12 -2.57 -7.08 -4.54
C HIS A 12 -1.50 -6.24 -5.23
N LEU A 13 -0.49 -5.77 -4.49
CA LEU A 13 0.64 -5.01 -5.02
C LEU A 13 1.46 -5.84 -5.99
N ALA A 14 1.84 -7.05 -5.57
CA ALA A 14 2.61 -7.99 -6.39
C ALA A 14 1.85 -8.34 -7.67
N ALA A 15 0.54 -8.64 -7.58
CA ALA A 15 -0.28 -8.95 -8.74
C ALA A 15 -0.38 -7.78 -9.72
N ARG A 16 -0.58 -6.54 -9.23
CA ARG A 16 -0.60 -5.33 -10.06
C ARG A 16 0.73 -5.11 -10.75
N ARG A 17 1.84 -5.20 -10.01
CA ARG A 17 3.19 -4.98 -10.54
C ARG A 17 3.58 -6.06 -11.56
N SER A 18 3.25 -7.33 -11.32
CA SER A 18 3.51 -8.39 -12.29
C SER A 18 2.74 -8.20 -13.60
N LYS A 19 1.49 -7.72 -13.55
CA LYS A 19 0.77 -7.34 -14.77
C LYS A 19 1.47 -6.25 -15.55
N GLN A 20 2.13 -5.29 -14.89
CA GLN A 20 2.92 -4.26 -15.58
C GLN A 20 4.15 -4.87 -16.26
N LEU A 21 4.87 -5.74 -15.57
CA LEU A 21 6.05 -6.44 -16.12
C LEU A 21 5.67 -7.30 -17.34
N ILE A 22 4.55 -8.04 -17.27
CA ILE A 22 4.02 -8.82 -18.39
C ILE A 22 3.65 -7.94 -19.59
N LYS A 23 3.17 -6.70 -19.35
CA LYS A 23 2.90 -5.71 -20.40
C LYS A 23 4.17 -5.08 -20.99
N GLY A 24 5.37 -5.50 -20.57
CA GLY A 24 6.64 -4.98 -21.05
C GLY A 24 7.21 -3.80 -20.25
N ALA A 25 6.68 -3.53 -19.05
CA ALA A 25 7.33 -2.57 -18.16
C ALA A 25 8.73 -3.05 -17.78
N LYS A 26 9.67 -2.12 -17.65
CA LYS A 26 11.05 -2.45 -17.27
C LYS A 26 11.10 -2.94 -15.81
N PRO A 27 11.76 -4.08 -15.54
CA PRO A 27 12.05 -4.49 -14.18
C PRO A 27 13.09 -3.56 -13.54
N LEU A 28 12.87 -3.23 -12.28
CA LEU A 28 13.73 -2.36 -11.46
C LEU A 28 14.84 -3.18 -10.78
N THR A 29 14.57 -4.46 -10.54
CA THR A 29 15.51 -5.42 -9.95
C THR A 29 15.97 -6.43 -10.99
N LYS A 30 17.27 -6.75 -11.02
CA LYS A 30 17.80 -7.83 -11.87
C LYS A 30 17.29 -9.18 -11.37
N SER A 31 16.54 -9.88 -12.22
CA SER A 31 15.96 -11.18 -11.91
C SER A 31 15.87 -12.01 -13.19
N THR A 32 16.25 -13.28 -13.10
CA THR A 32 16.04 -14.31 -14.12
C THR A 32 14.74 -15.09 -13.90
N ASN A 33 13.95 -14.72 -12.88
CA ASN A 33 12.73 -15.40 -12.50
C ASN A 33 11.50 -14.80 -13.21
N ARG A 34 10.37 -15.52 -13.10
CA ARG A 34 9.05 -15.04 -13.55
C ARG A 34 8.70 -13.69 -12.91
N GLU A 35 7.84 -12.94 -13.59
CA GLU A 35 7.42 -11.58 -13.27
C GLU A 35 6.80 -11.46 -11.88
N ILE A 36 6.22 -12.54 -11.36
CA ILE A 36 5.69 -12.62 -9.98
C ILE A 36 6.77 -12.64 -8.92
N VAL A 37 7.90 -13.31 -9.18
CA VAL A 37 9.03 -13.34 -8.24
C VAL A 37 9.80 -12.04 -8.34
N THR A 38 9.94 -11.49 -9.55
CA THR A 38 10.58 -10.20 -9.78
C THR A 38 9.81 -9.07 -9.08
N SER A 39 8.47 -9.05 -9.15
CA SER A 39 7.67 -8.04 -8.42
C SER A 39 7.81 -8.16 -6.90
N LEU A 40 7.80 -9.38 -6.34
CA LEU A 40 8.02 -9.59 -4.91
C LEU A 40 9.40 -9.13 -4.44
N ARG A 41 10.43 -9.34 -5.27
CA ARG A 41 11.79 -8.83 -5.00
C ARG A 41 11.84 -7.30 -5.05
N GLU A 42 11.23 -6.68 -6.04
CA GLU A 42 11.14 -5.22 -6.13
C GLU A 42 10.44 -4.61 -4.90
N ILE A 43 9.40 -5.28 -4.38
CA ILE A 43 8.70 -4.86 -3.15
C ILE A 43 9.61 -5.04 -1.92
N ALA A 44 10.36 -6.15 -1.84
CA ALA A 44 11.29 -6.39 -0.75
C ALA A 44 12.45 -5.37 -0.72
N GLU A 45 12.88 -4.89 -1.90
CA GLU A 45 13.90 -3.85 -2.07
C GLU A 45 13.36 -2.41 -1.93
N LYS A 46 12.06 -2.24 -1.62
CA LYS A 46 11.38 -0.94 -1.51
C LYS A 46 11.34 -0.11 -2.80
N HIS A 47 11.57 -0.72 -3.96
CA HIS A 47 11.42 -0.06 -5.26
C HIS A 47 9.95 0.10 -5.67
N VAL A 48 9.05 -0.72 -5.11
CA VAL A 48 7.60 -0.70 -5.40
C VAL A 48 6.84 -0.70 -4.07
N TYR A 49 6.01 0.32 -3.87
CA TYR A 49 5.21 0.52 -2.65
C TYR A 49 3.85 1.12 -3.00
N PHE A 50 2.87 0.99 -2.10
CA PHE A 50 1.63 1.76 -2.22
C PHE A 50 1.90 3.22 -1.90
N GLU A 51 1.44 4.11 -2.77
CA GLU A 51 1.39 5.53 -2.46
C GLU A 51 0.39 5.73 -1.32
N LYS A 52 0.90 5.92 -0.09
CA LYS A 52 0.06 6.35 1.02
C LYS A 52 -0.34 7.78 0.70
N LYS A 53 -1.55 7.97 0.17
CA LYS A 53 -2.20 9.28 0.29
C LYS A 53 -2.32 9.51 1.77
N GLU A 54 -1.41 10.31 2.33
CA GLU A 54 -1.71 11.02 3.56
C GLU A 54 -2.97 11.82 3.24
N SER A 55 -4.13 11.27 3.59
CA SER A 55 -5.23 12.12 3.99
C SER A 55 -4.60 13.03 5.02
N LEU A 56 -4.52 14.32 4.68
CA LEU A 56 -4.24 15.38 5.62
C LEU A 56 -5.35 15.29 6.68
N GLU A 57 -5.20 14.37 7.63
CA GLU A 57 -5.86 14.41 8.92
C GLU A 57 -5.25 15.62 9.59
N THR A 58 -5.86 16.76 9.29
CA THR A 58 -5.80 17.93 10.15
C THR A 58 -6.20 17.43 11.52
N LYS A 59 -5.18 17.25 12.36
CA LYS A 59 -5.16 17.20 13.82
C LYS A 59 -6.55 17.27 14.46
N GLU A 60 -6.86 16.25 15.23
CA GLU A 60 -7.74 16.30 16.41
C GLU A 60 -7.99 17.72 16.90
N LYS A 61 -9.25 18.18 16.85
CA LYS A 61 -9.82 19.11 17.83
C LYS A 61 -11.35 19.09 17.74
N GLU A 62 -11.93 18.61 18.83
CA GLU A 62 -13.27 18.92 19.36
C GLU A 62 -14.45 18.23 18.65
N ILE A 63 -14.74 17.01 19.07
CA ILE A 63 -16.13 16.59 19.20
C ILE A 63 -16.59 17.18 20.54
N PRO A 64 -17.36 18.28 20.60
CA PRO A 64 -18.06 18.57 21.83
C PRO A 64 -19.09 17.46 21.99
N ILE A 65 -18.87 16.60 22.98
CA ILE A 65 -19.92 15.71 23.49
C ILE A 65 -21.02 16.65 23.97
N GLN A 66 -22.00 16.93 23.11
CA GLN A 66 -23.22 17.60 23.54
C GLN A 66 -24.07 16.57 24.26
N LEU A 67 -23.63 16.25 25.48
CA LEU A 67 -24.43 15.60 26.49
C LEU A 67 -25.56 16.57 26.86
N SER A 68 -26.78 16.14 26.55
CA SER A 68 -28.06 16.61 27.09
C SER A 68 -28.26 18.12 27.24
N THR A 69 -29.06 18.68 26.35
CA THR A 69 -30.20 19.47 26.82
C THR A 69 -31.47 18.80 26.32
N PHE A 70 -31.96 17.85 27.12
CA PHE A 70 -33.39 17.57 27.16
C PHE A 70 -34.03 18.84 27.69
N THR A 71 -34.44 19.71 26.78
CA THR A 71 -35.30 20.84 27.11
C THR A 71 -36.73 20.34 26.95
N PRO A 72 -37.56 20.39 28.01
CA PRO A 72 -38.89 19.77 28.04
C PRO A 72 -39.89 20.42 27.08
#